data_AF-A0A950VIU0-F1
#
_entry.id   AF-A0A950VIU0-F1
#
_cell.length_a   1.000
_cell.length_b   1.000
_cell.length_c   1.000
_cell.angle_alpha   90.00
_cell.angle_beta   90.00
_cell.angle_gamma   90.00
#
_symmetry.space_group_name_H-M   'P 1'
#
loop_
_entity.id
_entity.type
_entity.pdbx_description
1 polymer ?
#
loop_
_entity_poly.entity_id
_entity_poly.type
_entity_poly.pdbx_seq_one_letter_code
_entity_poly.pdbx_strand_id
1 'polypeptide(L)'
;MSSPSDPDNIPEALPVPERPRRRPECPHCGSTDLVKGLKIGKTAEVGSIGPEFRGPLIFTGTEPLFLDLCRECGTVTRLYVREPDRNWLQS
;
A
#
# COMPACT_ATOMS: atom_id res chain seq x y z
N MET A 1 -48.03 16.36 -33.66
CA MET A 1 -47.31 15.18 -34.19
C MET A 1 -45.96 15.18 -33.50
N SER A 2 -45.75 14.28 -32.54
CA SER A 2 -44.56 14.24 -31.68
C SER A 2 -43.40 13.60 -32.44
N SER A 3 -42.25 14.29 -32.53
CA SER A 3 -41.03 13.68 -33.06
C SER A 3 -40.50 12.66 -32.04
N PRO A 4 -40.11 11.45 -32.47
CA PRO A 4 -39.48 10.47 -31.60
C PRO A 4 -38.05 10.94 -31.28
N SER A 5 -37.73 11.04 -29.99
CA SER A 5 -36.38 11.26 -29.51
C SER A 5 -35.50 10.09 -29.98
N ASP A 6 -34.45 10.39 -30.73
CA ASP A 6 -33.49 9.41 -31.24
C ASP A 6 -32.85 8.63 -30.06
N PRO A 7 -32.99 7.29 -30.01
CA PRO A 7 -32.45 6.49 -28.91
C PRO A 7 -30.91 6.40 -28.90
N ASP A 8 -30.26 6.83 -29.98
CA ASP A 8 -28.81 6.67 -30.19
C ASP A 8 -27.98 7.92 -29.82
N ASN A 9 -28.62 9.00 -29.37
CA ASN A 9 -27.90 10.22 -28.96
C ASN A 9 -27.55 10.19 -27.46
N ILE A 10 -26.62 9.30 -27.09
CA ILE A 10 -25.94 9.38 -25.79
C ILE A 10 -24.73 10.30 -25.97
N PRO A 11 -24.70 11.49 -25.36
CA PRO A 11 -23.53 12.35 -25.43
C PRO A 11 -22.33 11.60 -24.83
N GLU A 12 -21.27 11.47 -25.64
CA GLU A 12 -20.01 10.86 -25.23
C GLU A 12 -19.52 11.56 -23.96
N ALA A 13 -19.42 10.80 -22.87
CA ALA A 13 -19.03 11.34 -21.57
C ALA A 13 -17.64 11.95 -21.70
N LEU A 14 -17.51 13.21 -21.28
CA LEU A 14 -16.22 13.90 -21.26
C LEU A 14 -15.17 13.03 -20.54
N PRO A 15 -13.93 12.96 -21.03
CA PRO A 15 -12.89 12.18 -20.40
C PRO A 15 -12.70 12.65 -18.96
N VAL A 16 -12.77 11.71 -18.02
CA VAL A 16 -12.51 11.98 -16.60
C VAL A 16 -11.09 12.53 -16.48
N PRO A 17 -10.86 13.70 -15.84
CA PRO A 17 -9.53 14.23 -15.69
C PRO A 17 -8.66 13.22 -14.93
N GLU A 18 -7.60 12.75 -15.58
CA GLU A 18 -6.63 11.87 -14.97
C GLU A 18 -6.04 12.56 -13.74
N ARG A 19 -6.28 12.02 -12.54
CA ARG A 19 -5.67 12.56 -11.33
C ARG A 19 -4.15 12.45 -11.48
N PRO A 20 -3.37 13.54 -11.27
CA PRO A 20 -1.93 13.46 -11.33
C PRO A 20 -1.45 12.38 -10.37
N ARG A 21 -0.63 11.45 -10.85
CA ARG A 21 0.04 10.48 -9.98
C ARG A 21 1.05 11.25 -9.11
N ARG A 22 0.60 11.78 -7.97
CA ARG A 22 1.49 12.47 -7.03
C ARG A 22 2.58 11.49 -6.61
N ARG A 23 3.84 11.95 -6.67
CA ARG A 23 4.93 11.19 -6.05
C ARG A 23 4.61 11.07 -4.57
N PRO A 24 4.91 9.92 -3.94
CA PRO A 24 4.78 9.82 -2.50
C PRO A 24 5.72 10.83 -1.83
N GLU A 25 5.14 11.69 -1.01
CA GLU A 25 5.81 12.71 -0.22
C GLU A 25 5.73 12.30 1.26
N CYS A 26 6.71 12.70 2.05
CA CYS A 26 6.68 12.52 3.49
C CYS A 26 5.52 13.34 4.08
N PRO A 27 4.54 12.72 4.78
CA PRO A 27 3.39 13.44 5.31
C PRO A 27 3.76 14.41 6.44
N HIS A 28 4.96 14.26 7.01
CA HIS A 28 5.43 15.10 8.11
C HIS A 28 6.16 16.36 7.63
N CYS A 29 7.06 16.27 6.63
CA CYS A 29 7.88 17.40 6.18
C CYS A 29 7.72 17.77 4.70
N GLY A 30 6.91 17.04 3.92
CA GLY A 30 6.72 17.26 2.48
C GLY A 30 7.89 16.83 1.59
N SER A 31 9.00 16.33 2.15
CA SER A 31 10.14 15.86 1.35
C SER A 31 9.75 14.67 0.46
N THR A 32 10.36 14.61 -0.73
CA THR A 32 10.28 13.47 -1.65
C THR A 32 11.45 12.50 -1.49
N ASP A 33 12.40 12.79 -0.59
CA ASP A 33 13.57 11.94 -0.35
C ASP A 33 13.23 10.74 0.56
N LEU A 34 12.66 9.71 -0.06
CA LEU A 34 12.22 8.50 0.61
C LEU A 34 13.09 7.30 0.20
N VAL A 35 13.67 6.62 1.20
CA VAL A 35 14.26 5.28 1.01
C VAL A 35 13.18 4.24 1.24
N LYS A 36 13.02 3.32 0.29
CA LYS A 36 11.92 2.35 0.28
C LYS A 36 12.37 0.93 0.54
N GLY A 37 11.49 0.14 1.16
CA GLY A 37 11.66 -1.30 1.31
C GLY A 37 12.80 -1.70 2.25
N LEU A 38 13.06 -0.89 3.27
CA LEU A 38 13.97 -1.24 4.34
C LEU A 38 13.40 -2.41 5.15
N LYS A 39 14.28 -3.35 5.54
CA LYS A 39 13.96 -4.43 6.46
C LYS A 39 14.19 -3.95 7.89
N ILE A 40 13.35 -4.39 8.82
CA ILE A 40 13.60 -4.19 10.24
C ILE A 40 14.60 -5.26 10.70
N GLY A 41 15.79 -4.81 11.13
CA GLY A 41 16.83 -5.69 11.62
C GLY A 41 16.59 -6.14 13.06
N LYS A 42 17.02 -7.36 13.39
CA LYS A 42 17.16 -7.86 14.76
C LYS A 42 18.65 -8.05 15.04
N THR A 43 19.13 -7.56 16.18
CA THR A 43 20.56 -7.63 16.55
C THR A 43 20.93 -8.89 17.31
N ALA A 44 20.04 -9.43 18.17
CA ALA A 44 20.31 -10.60 19.02
C ALA A 44 19.26 -11.71 18.92
N GLU A 45 18.24 -11.53 18.09
CA GLU A 45 17.12 -12.45 17.94
C GLU A 45 17.07 -13.02 16.52
N VAL A 46 16.70 -14.29 16.40
CA VAL A 46 16.40 -14.95 15.12
C VAL A 46 14.91 -14.82 14.79
N GLY A 47 14.59 -14.70 13.50
CA GLY A 47 13.21 -14.64 12.99
C GLY A 47 12.83 -13.28 12.39
N SER A 48 11.59 -13.18 11.90
CA SER A 48 11.04 -11.96 11.30
C SER A 48 10.31 -11.10 12.33
N ILE A 49 10.23 -9.79 12.09
CA ILE A 49 9.27 -8.90 12.76
C ILE A 49 8.13 -8.67 11.79
N GLY A 50 6.90 -8.87 12.22
CA GLY A 50 5.71 -8.55 11.43
C GLY A 50 4.47 -9.31 11.87
N PRO A 51 3.37 -9.22 11.10
CA PRO A 51 2.13 -9.91 11.40
C PRO A 51 2.30 -11.43 11.34
N GLU A 52 1.62 -12.13 12.24
CA GLU A 52 1.59 -13.58 12.24
C GLU A 52 0.46 -14.13 11.38
N PHE A 53 0.69 -15.29 10.79
CA PHE A 53 -0.30 -15.99 9.97
C PHE A 53 -0.31 -17.49 10.25
N ARG A 54 -1.46 -18.13 10.01
CA ARG A 54 -1.61 -19.59 10.05
C ARG A 54 -1.07 -20.20 8.76
N GLY A 55 -0.11 -21.10 8.90
CA GLY A 55 0.36 -21.98 7.83
C GLY A 55 -0.42 -23.31 7.79
N PRO A 56 0.00 -24.25 6.94
CA PRO A 56 -0.58 -25.60 6.90
C PRO A 56 -0.47 -26.33 8.24
N LEU A 57 -1.49 -27.11 8.58
CA LEU A 57 -1.66 -27.84 9.85
C LEU A 57 -1.66 -26.92 11.09
N ILE A 58 -0.56 -26.89 11.84
CA ILE A 58 -0.40 -26.24 13.14
C ILE A 58 0.77 -25.23 13.15
N PHE A 59 1.35 -24.93 12.00
CA PHE A 59 2.47 -24.00 11.91
C PHE A 59 1.97 -22.55 11.94
N THR A 60 2.63 -21.69 12.72
CA THR A 60 2.50 -20.24 12.64
C THR A 60 3.74 -19.64 12.00
N GLY A 61 3.53 -18.74 11.05
CA GLY A 61 4.59 -17.99 10.39
C GLY A 61 4.51 -16.51 10.74
N THR A 62 5.61 -15.80 10.51
CA THR A 62 5.65 -14.34 10.62
C THR A 62 6.03 -13.76 9.27
N GLU A 63 5.15 -12.95 8.68
CA GLU A 63 5.44 -12.27 7.41
C GLU A 63 6.34 -11.06 7.69
N PRO A 64 7.52 -10.93 7.04
CA PRO A 64 8.43 -9.83 7.32
C PRO A 64 7.81 -8.45 7.03
N LEU A 65 7.93 -7.55 8.00
CA LEU A 65 7.53 -6.16 7.87
C LEU A 65 8.65 -5.33 7.24
N PHE A 66 8.27 -4.54 6.25
CA PHE A 66 9.11 -3.58 5.55
C PHE A 66 8.66 -2.16 5.85
N LEU A 67 9.60 -1.22 5.72
CA LEU A 67 9.30 0.20 5.92
C LEU A 67 9.88 1.08 4.82
N ASP A 68 9.21 2.21 4.59
CA ASP A 68 9.72 3.34 3.82
C ASP A 68 10.05 4.49 4.80
N LEU A 69 11.23 5.11 4.64
CA LEU A 69 11.80 6.10 5.55
C LEU A 69 12.09 7.41 4.81
N CYS A 70 11.64 8.54 5.37
CA CYS A 70 12.09 9.86 4.94
C CYS A 70 13.51 10.12 5.46
N ARG A 71 14.47 10.37 4.57
CA ARG A 71 15.86 10.64 4.99
C ARG A 71 16.06 12.03 5.59
N GLU A 72 15.20 12.97 5.26
CA GLU A 72 15.30 14.35 5.76
C GLU A 72 14.86 14.47 7.22
N CYS A 73 13.75 13.83 7.60
CA CYS A 73 13.16 14.00 8.93
C CYS A 73 13.01 12.70 9.74
N GLY A 74 13.44 11.55 9.20
CA GLY A 74 13.38 10.25 9.89
C GLY A 74 11.97 9.65 10.02
N THR A 75 10.94 10.27 9.45
CA THR A 75 9.57 9.74 9.52
C THR A 75 9.45 8.44 8.71
N VAL A 76 8.91 7.41 9.34
CA VAL A 76 8.44 6.21 8.64
C VAL A 76 7.15 6.56 7.90
N THR A 77 7.18 6.53 6.57
CA THR A 77 6.05 6.95 5.74
C THR A 77 5.11 5.80 5.41
N ARG A 78 5.59 4.55 5.49
CA ARG A 78 4.80 3.34 5.25
C ARG A 78 5.39 2.14 5.99
N LEU A 79 4.51 1.32 6.56
CA LEU A 79 4.81 -0.04 6.98
C LEU A 79 3.99 -1.00 6.10
N TYR A 80 4.59 -2.10 5.63
CA TYR A 80 3.91 -3.05 4.77
C TYR A 80 4.54 -4.43 4.79
N VAL A 81 3.75 -5.44 4.41
CA VAL A 81 4.21 -6.80 4.08
C VAL A 81 4.26 -6.98 2.56
N ARG A 82 5.08 -7.92 2.08
CA ARG A 82 5.14 -8.22 0.63
C ARG A 82 4.05 -9.18 0.19
N GLU A 83 3.69 -10.14 1.04
CA GLU A 83 2.58 -11.04 0.82
C GLU A 83 1.38 -10.64 1.70
N PRO A 84 0.45 -9.80 1.21
CA PRO A 84 -0.73 -9.40 1.96
C PRO A 84 -1.81 -10.48 2.02
N ASP A 85 -1.76 -11.51 1.16
CA ASP A 85 -2.75 -12.58 1.10
C ASP A 85 -2.33 -13.76 2.00
N ARG A 86 -2.49 -13.57 3.30
CA ARG A 86 -2.27 -14.62 4.31
C ARG A 86 -3.49 -14.81 5.19
N ASN A 87 -3.58 -15.99 5.80
CA ASN A 87 -4.52 -16.25 6.88
C ASN A 87 -4.02 -15.62 8.19
N TRP A 88 -4.25 -14.32 8.35
CA TRP A 88 -3.76 -13.52 9.47
C TRP A 88 -4.32 -13.98 10.82
N LEU A 89 -3.45 -14.01 11.83
CA LEU A 89 -3.89 -14.19 13.20
C LEU A 89 -4.47 -12.88 13.74
N GLN A 90 -5.69 -12.96 14.28
CA GLN A 90 -6.37 -11.86 14.96
C GLN A 90 -6.46 -12.21 16.45
N SER A 91 -6.13 -11.26 17.31
CA SER A 91 -6.16 -11.38 18.79
C SER A 91 -7.45 -10.83 19.37
#